data_AF-A0A836SJ55-F1
#
_entry.id   AF-A0A836SJ55-F1
#
_cell.length_a   1.000
_cell.length_b   1.000
_cell.length_c   1.000
_cell.angle_alpha   90.00
_cell.angle_beta   90.00
_cell.angle_gamma   90.00
#
_symmetry.space_group_name_H-M   'P 1'
#
loop_
_entity.id
_entity.type
_entity.pdbx_description
1 polymer ?
#
loop_
_entity_poly.entity_id
_entity_poly.type
_entity_poly.pdbx_seq_one_letter_code
_entity_poly.pdbx_strand_id
1 'polypeptide(L)'
;MALIENLEHDGWQEFFGNSFRYALDVLKNDRFQRVGSSVDDLKSWLAAGGIARVREHLNNQMEMRGFPTVRKAAINDYLEQLVQENRGALLDLMLEGIVPTTKPDFLESEFQDILTRIIKGERPFEDWMHAHGHSDEEIASIYRVIDQWLMEKGIISPLPSLSSSSLH
;
A
#
# COMPACT_ATOMS: atom_id res chain seq x y z
N MET A 1 -15.88 23.38 -6.58
CA MET A 1 -15.35 22.76 -7.79
C MET A 1 -15.03 21.32 -7.50
N ALA A 2 -15.41 20.41 -8.39
CA ALA A 2 -15.03 19.00 -8.30
C ALA A 2 -13.51 18.85 -8.44
N LEU A 3 -12.94 17.72 -8.00
CA LEU A 3 -11.49 17.51 -8.13
C LEU A 3 -11.03 17.71 -9.58
N ILE A 4 -11.74 17.10 -10.53
CA ILE A 4 -11.36 17.13 -11.96
C ILE A 4 -11.29 18.55 -12.54
N GLU A 5 -12.15 19.46 -12.09
CA GLU A 5 -12.15 20.85 -12.56
C GLU A 5 -10.84 21.55 -12.19
N ASN A 6 -10.33 21.30 -10.99
CA ASN A 6 -9.06 21.86 -10.56
C ASN A 6 -7.86 21.22 -11.27
N LEU A 7 -8.01 19.98 -11.75
CA LEU A 7 -6.95 19.29 -12.50
C LEU A 7 -6.79 19.81 -13.94
N GLU A 8 -7.75 20.56 -14.47
CA GLU A 8 -7.67 21.19 -15.80
C GLU A 8 -6.80 22.45 -15.81
N HIS A 9 -6.67 23.09 -14.66
CA HIS A 9 -5.99 24.38 -14.52
C HIS A 9 -4.48 24.20 -14.25
N ASP A 10 -3.73 25.27 -14.50
CA ASP A 10 -2.34 25.32 -14.07
C ASP A 10 -2.24 25.35 -12.53
N GLY A 11 -1.16 24.82 -11.97
CA GLY A 11 -1.02 24.63 -10.52
C GLY A 11 -1.77 23.42 -9.95
N TRP A 12 -2.33 22.55 -10.81
CA TRP A 12 -3.05 21.35 -10.39
C TRP A 12 -2.25 20.41 -9.48
N GLN A 13 -0.91 20.36 -9.60
CA GLN A 13 -0.07 19.47 -8.77
C GLN A 13 -0.15 19.83 -7.30
N GLU A 14 0.06 21.10 -6.96
CA GLU A 14 -0.02 21.58 -5.58
C GLU A 14 -1.43 21.37 -5.02
N PHE A 15 -2.45 21.71 -5.81
CA PHE A 15 -3.84 21.53 -5.42
C PHE A 15 -4.17 20.04 -5.16
N PHE A 16 -3.77 19.16 -6.06
CA PHE A 16 -4.03 17.73 -5.95
C PHE A 16 -3.30 17.14 -4.75
N GLY A 17 -2.02 17.48 -4.57
CA GLY A 17 -1.23 17.03 -3.42
C GLY A 17 -1.82 17.48 -2.09
N ASN A 18 -2.23 18.74 -1.98
CA ASN A 18 -2.86 19.27 -0.77
C ASN A 18 -4.22 18.61 -0.51
N SER A 19 -5.04 18.44 -1.54
CA SER A 19 -6.36 17.79 -1.43
C SER A 19 -6.22 16.33 -1.03
N PHE A 20 -5.23 15.62 -1.58
CA PHE A 20 -4.96 14.22 -1.26
C PHE A 20 -4.53 14.04 0.19
N ARG A 21 -3.52 14.80 0.64
CA ARG A 21 -3.06 14.74 2.04
C ARG A 21 -4.17 15.10 3.01
N TYR A 22 -4.96 16.12 2.68
CA TYR A 22 -6.08 16.51 3.53
C TYR A 22 -7.21 15.46 3.54
N ALA A 23 -7.48 14.79 2.42
CA ALA A 23 -8.44 13.68 2.39
C ALA A 23 -8.01 12.53 3.32
N LEU A 24 -6.71 12.19 3.36
CA LEU A 24 -6.19 11.18 4.29
C LEU A 24 -6.34 11.61 5.76
N ASP A 25 -5.99 12.85 6.07
CA ASP A 25 -6.12 13.41 7.41
C ASP A 25 -7.58 13.38 7.90
N VAL A 26 -8.51 13.79 7.04
CA VAL A 26 -9.94 13.77 7.36
C VAL A 26 -10.46 12.34 7.49
N LEU A 27 -10.02 11.40 6.65
CA LEU A 27 -10.41 9.99 6.80
C LEU A 27 -9.96 9.41 8.15
N LYS A 28 -8.76 9.80 8.62
CA LYS A 28 -8.21 9.34 9.90
C LYS A 28 -8.92 9.96 11.10
N ASN A 29 -9.20 11.26 11.05
CA ASN A 29 -9.62 12.02 12.23
C ASN A 29 -11.13 12.32 12.29
N ASP A 30 -11.77 12.58 11.14
CA ASP A 30 -13.21 12.91 11.09
C ASP A 30 -13.84 12.53 9.73
N ARG A 31 -13.98 11.22 9.52
CA ARG A 31 -14.37 10.65 8.21
C ARG A 31 -15.70 11.17 7.66
N PHE A 32 -16.62 11.63 8.51
CA PHE A 32 -17.93 12.12 8.10
C PHE A 32 -17.99 13.64 7.91
N GLN A 33 -16.92 14.37 8.25
CA GLN A 33 -16.85 15.80 8.05
C GLN A 33 -16.94 16.16 6.57
N ARG A 34 -17.78 17.14 6.24
CA ARG A 34 -17.77 17.79 4.93
C ARG A 34 -16.71 18.87 4.91
N VAL A 35 -15.82 18.82 3.93
CA VAL A 35 -14.66 19.72 3.84
C VAL A 35 -14.61 20.47 2.53
N GLY A 36 -15.03 19.85 1.42
CA GLY A 36 -15.09 20.49 0.11
C GLY A 36 -15.10 19.46 -1.00
N SER A 37 -15.79 19.78 -2.10
CA SER A 37 -16.11 18.81 -3.16
C SER A 37 -14.90 18.01 -3.66
N SER A 38 -13.73 18.63 -3.90
CA SER A 38 -12.54 17.90 -4.37
C SER A 38 -11.98 16.92 -3.34
N VAL A 39 -12.06 17.27 -2.06
CA VAL A 39 -11.59 16.42 -0.95
C VAL A 39 -12.62 15.34 -0.65
N ASP A 40 -13.91 15.68 -0.72
CA ASP A 40 -15.02 14.73 -0.56
C ASP A 40 -15.03 13.68 -1.70
N ASP A 41 -14.69 14.06 -2.93
CA ASP A 41 -14.48 13.13 -4.05
C ASP A 41 -13.40 12.10 -3.69
N LEU A 42 -12.21 12.57 -3.28
CA LEU A 42 -11.09 11.71 -2.90
C LEU A 42 -11.42 10.81 -1.73
N LYS A 43 -12.03 11.35 -0.66
CA LYS A 43 -12.48 10.56 0.48
C LYS A 43 -13.43 9.45 0.06
N SER A 44 -14.42 9.79 -0.77
CA SER A 44 -15.41 8.83 -1.24
C SER A 44 -14.78 7.72 -2.07
N TRP A 45 -13.83 8.05 -2.96
CA TRP A 45 -13.17 7.06 -3.81
C TRP A 45 -12.21 6.18 -3.01
N LEU A 46 -11.43 6.77 -2.11
CA LEU A 46 -10.53 6.06 -1.20
C LEU A 46 -11.29 5.08 -0.30
N ALA A 47 -12.38 5.51 0.33
CA ALA A 47 -13.19 4.65 1.18
C ALA A 47 -13.91 3.54 0.39
N ALA A 48 -14.27 3.80 -0.87
CA ALA A 48 -14.99 2.84 -1.70
C ALA A 48 -14.09 1.74 -2.31
N GLY A 49 -12.82 2.03 -2.58
CA GLY A 49 -11.92 1.07 -3.24
C GLY A 49 -10.46 1.51 -3.32
N GLY A 50 -10.02 2.34 -2.39
CA GLY A 50 -8.63 2.77 -2.27
C GLY A 50 -8.09 3.47 -3.50
N ILE A 51 -6.79 3.31 -3.73
CA ILE A 51 -6.06 3.99 -4.81
C ILE A 51 -6.53 3.54 -6.19
N ALA A 52 -6.87 2.26 -6.37
CA ALA A 52 -7.36 1.76 -7.64
C ALA A 52 -8.66 2.48 -8.05
N ARG A 53 -9.56 2.71 -7.09
CA ARG A 53 -10.80 3.45 -7.33
C ARG A 53 -10.55 4.92 -7.63
N VAL A 54 -9.61 5.56 -6.93
CA VAL A 54 -9.19 6.94 -7.24
C VAL A 54 -8.69 7.04 -8.68
N ARG A 55 -7.80 6.12 -9.10
CA ARG A 55 -7.25 6.08 -10.45
C ARG A 55 -8.33 5.86 -11.52
N GLU A 56 -9.23 4.91 -11.29
CA GLU A 56 -10.35 4.61 -12.19
C GLU A 56 -11.24 5.85 -12.40
N HIS A 57 -11.68 6.50 -11.31
CA HIS A 57 -12.52 7.70 -11.40
C HIS A 57 -11.81 8.86 -12.08
N LEU A 58 -10.54 9.10 -11.76
CA LEU A 58 -9.74 10.13 -12.42
C LEU A 58 -9.63 9.88 -13.93
N ASN A 59 -9.30 8.66 -14.35
CA ASN A 59 -9.17 8.33 -15.77
C ASN A 59 -10.49 8.50 -16.52
N ASN A 60 -11.59 8.00 -15.97
CA ASN A 60 -12.92 8.17 -16.54
C ASN A 60 -13.29 9.66 -16.68
N GLN A 61 -13.04 10.46 -15.64
CA GLN A 61 -13.34 11.89 -15.66
C GLN A 61 -12.46 12.66 -16.65
N MET A 62 -11.16 12.34 -16.71
CA MET A 62 -10.24 12.92 -17.68
C MET A 62 -10.58 12.54 -19.12
N GLU A 63 -11.09 11.33 -19.36
CA GLU A 63 -11.61 10.91 -20.67
C GLU A 63 -12.85 11.70 -21.07
N MET A 64 -13.85 11.77 -20.19
CA MET A 64 -15.09 12.51 -20.46
C MET A 64 -14.84 13.99 -20.76
N ARG A 65 -13.83 14.59 -20.11
CA ARG A 65 -13.46 16.00 -20.31
C ARG A 65 -12.44 16.24 -21.41
N GLY A 66 -11.94 15.19 -22.07
CA GLY A 66 -11.03 15.33 -23.19
C GLY A 66 -9.63 15.83 -22.82
N PHE A 67 -9.12 15.44 -21.65
CA PHE A 67 -7.74 15.77 -21.26
C PHE A 67 -6.72 15.29 -22.30
N PRO A 68 -5.67 16.06 -22.59
CA PRO A 68 -4.55 15.59 -23.40
C PRO A 68 -3.86 14.38 -22.77
N THR A 69 -3.42 13.42 -23.59
CA THR A 69 -2.74 12.19 -23.13
C THR A 69 -1.55 12.50 -22.21
N VAL A 70 -0.77 13.54 -22.54
CA VAL A 70 0.38 13.98 -21.72
C VAL A 70 -0.06 14.44 -20.33
N ARG A 71 -1.19 15.16 -20.22
CA ARG A 71 -1.72 15.61 -18.93
C ARG A 71 -2.27 14.43 -18.11
N LYS A 72 -2.95 13.47 -18.77
CA LYS A 72 -3.42 12.24 -18.12
C LYS A 72 -2.27 11.43 -17.53
N ALA A 73 -1.19 11.25 -18.30
CA ALA A 73 0.01 10.56 -17.83
C ALA A 73 0.60 11.29 -16.61
N ALA A 74 0.82 12.60 -16.71
CA ALA A 74 1.37 13.39 -15.61
C ALA A 74 0.53 13.31 -14.32
N ILE A 75 -0.81 13.33 -14.43
CA ILE A 75 -1.71 13.20 -13.26
C ILE A 75 -1.60 11.81 -12.63
N ASN A 76 -1.51 10.75 -13.43
CA ASN A 76 -1.35 9.39 -12.93
C ASN A 76 0.04 9.18 -12.29
N ASP A 77 1.11 9.66 -12.92
CA ASP A 77 2.46 9.62 -12.37
C ASP A 77 2.52 10.37 -11.03
N TYR A 78 1.86 11.52 -10.95
CA TYR A 78 1.80 12.30 -9.71
C TYR A 78 0.94 11.62 -8.64
N LEU A 79 -0.16 10.94 -9.00
CA LEU A 79 -0.91 10.11 -8.06
C LEU A 79 -0.02 8.99 -7.49
N GLU A 80 0.80 8.34 -8.31
CA GLU A 80 1.74 7.31 -7.84
C GLU A 80 2.78 7.88 -6.90
N GLN A 81 3.32 9.06 -7.20
CA GLN A 81 4.20 9.78 -6.29
C GLN A 81 3.51 10.04 -4.93
N LEU A 82 2.29 10.57 -4.94
CA LEU A 82 1.53 10.85 -3.71
C LEU A 82 1.28 9.57 -2.88
N VAL A 83 1.03 8.44 -3.53
CA VAL A 83 0.87 7.14 -2.86
C VAL A 83 2.15 6.72 -2.16
N GLN A 84 3.30 6.88 -2.81
CA GLN A 84 4.60 6.54 -2.19
C GLN A 84 4.92 7.47 -1.01
N GLU A 85 4.72 8.78 -1.19
CA GLU A 85 4.96 9.79 -0.14
C GLU A 85 4.07 9.59 1.10
N ASN A 86 2.86 9.08 0.91
CA ASN A 86 1.86 8.90 1.97
C ASN A 86 1.61 7.43 2.32
N ARG A 87 2.54 6.53 1.99
CA ARG A 87 2.38 5.09 2.18
C ARG A 87 2.03 4.71 3.62
N GLY A 88 2.70 5.32 4.60
CA GLY A 88 2.43 5.06 6.02
C GLY A 88 0.99 5.39 6.41
N ALA A 89 0.50 6.58 6.04
CA ALA A 89 -0.87 7.00 6.32
C ALA A 89 -1.91 6.12 5.62
N LEU A 90 -1.64 5.69 4.38
CA LEU A 90 -2.50 4.76 3.67
C LEU A 90 -2.55 3.39 4.35
N LEU A 91 -1.42 2.87 4.83
CA LEU A 91 -1.36 1.62 5.57
C LEU A 91 -2.12 1.68 6.89
N ASP A 92 -1.99 2.78 7.65
CA ASP A 92 -2.78 3.00 8.87
C ASP A 92 -4.28 2.91 8.57
N LEU A 93 -4.75 3.64 7.55
CA LEU A 93 -6.16 3.65 7.15
C LEU A 93 -6.65 2.27 6.65
N MET A 94 -5.77 1.49 6.05
CA MET A 94 -6.07 0.11 5.64
C MET A 94 -6.17 -0.84 6.83
N LEU A 95 -5.27 -0.71 7.81
CA LEU A 95 -5.30 -1.49 9.05
C LEU A 95 -6.55 -1.20 9.88
N GLU A 96 -7.00 0.06 9.88
CA GLU A 96 -8.25 0.50 10.52
C GLU A 96 -9.50 0.13 9.71
N GLY A 97 -9.34 -0.46 8.52
CA GLY A 97 -10.45 -0.87 7.64
C GLY A 97 -11.24 0.30 7.03
N ILE A 98 -10.69 1.52 7.09
CA ILE A 98 -11.30 2.74 6.54
C ILE A 98 -11.11 2.79 5.02
N VAL A 99 -9.92 2.43 4.55
CA VAL A 99 -9.60 2.27 3.13
C VAL A 99 -9.48 0.77 2.84
N PRO A 100 -10.20 0.24 1.84
CA PRO A 100 -10.05 -1.17 1.48
C PRO A 100 -8.59 -1.46 1.09
N THR A 101 -8.08 -2.62 1.52
CA THR A 101 -6.86 -3.17 0.95
C THR A 101 -7.14 -3.47 -0.51
N THR A 102 -6.81 -2.53 -1.40
CA THR A 102 -6.68 -2.83 -2.82
C THR A 102 -5.62 -3.92 -2.89
N LYS A 103 -6.04 -5.18 -3.09
CA LYS A 103 -5.16 -6.21 -3.62
C LYS A 103 -4.67 -5.68 -4.95
N PRO A 104 -3.41 -5.27 -5.08
CA PRO A 104 -2.85 -5.11 -6.41
C PRO A 104 -2.72 -6.54 -6.90
N ASP A 105 -3.45 -6.92 -7.95
CA ASP A 105 -3.30 -8.24 -8.58
C ASP A 105 -1.83 -8.56 -8.90
N PHE A 106 -0.99 -7.51 -9.04
CA PHE A 106 0.45 -7.58 -9.19
C PHE A 106 1.23 -7.96 -7.92
N LEU A 107 0.81 -7.50 -6.74
CA LEU A 107 1.47 -7.88 -5.48
C LEU A 107 1.06 -9.27 -5.04
N GLU A 108 -0.11 -9.78 -5.43
CA GLU A 108 -0.49 -11.13 -5.04
C GLU A 108 0.47 -12.14 -5.68
N SER A 109 0.85 -12.00 -6.95
CA SER A 109 1.84 -12.89 -7.56
C SER A 109 3.25 -12.76 -6.96
N GLU A 110 3.76 -11.54 -6.74
CA GLU A 110 5.07 -11.34 -6.12
C GLU A 110 5.08 -11.79 -4.65
N PHE A 111 4.02 -11.51 -3.91
CA PHE A 111 3.86 -11.96 -2.53
C PHE A 111 3.72 -13.48 -2.45
N GLN A 112 2.98 -14.12 -3.35
CA GLN A 112 2.89 -15.58 -3.42
C GLN A 112 4.24 -16.21 -3.81
N ASP A 113 5.01 -15.59 -4.69
CA ASP A 113 6.36 -16.06 -5.02
C ASP A 113 7.30 -15.96 -3.82
N ILE A 114 7.34 -14.80 -3.15
CA ILE A 114 8.11 -14.58 -1.93
C ILE A 114 7.68 -15.56 -0.82
N LEU A 115 6.38 -15.73 -0.61
CA LEU A 115 5.85 -16.70 0.36
C LEU A 115 6.26 -18.13 -0.01
N THR A 116 6.19 -18.51 -1.28
CA THR A 116 6.60 -19.84 -1.75
C THR A 116 8.08 -20.08 -1.48
N ARG A 117 8.93 -19.08 -1.73
CA ARG A 117 10.37 -19.13 -1.42
C ARG A 117 10.62 -19.29 0.08
N ILE A 118 9.91 -18.53 0.92
CA ILE A 118 9.99 -18.65 2.38
C ILE A 118 9.55 -20.04 2.86
N ILE A 119 8.45 -20.58 2.32
CA ILE A 119 7.96 -21.93 2.65
C ILE A 119 8.97 -23.01 2.24
N LYS A 120 9.71 -22.80 1.15
CA LYS A 120 10.82 -23.68 0.71
C LYS A 120 12.08 -23.54 1.57
N GLY A 121 12.10 -22.65 2.57
CA GLY A 121 13.23 -22.40 3.46
C GLY A 121 14.20 -21.35 2.93
N GLU A 122 13.88 -20.65 1.84
CA GLU A 122 14.69 -19.53 1.38
C GLU A 122 14.49 -18.29 2.27
N ARG A 123 15.54 -17.47 2.35
CA ARG A 123 15.59 -16.24 3.14
C ARG A 123 15.79 -15.04 2.19
N PRO A 124 14.75 -14.66 1.40
CA PRO A 124 14.90 -13.76 0.26
C PRO A 124 15.32 -12.32 0.61
N PHE A 125 15.28 -11.94 1.90
CA PHE A 125 15.65 -10.62 2.39
C PHE A 125 16.99 -10.58 3.12
N GLU A 126 17.67 -11.73 3.28
CA GLU A 126 18.92 -11.84 4.07
C GLU A 126 20.04 -10.97 3.51
N ASP A 127 20.31 -11.06 2.20
CA ASP A 127 21.31 -10.23 1.51
C ASP A 127 21.01 -8.72 1.65
N TRP A 128 19.73 -8.35 1.58
CA TRP A 128 19.30 -6.97 1.77
C TRP A 128 19.51 -6.52 3.22
N MET A 129 19.18 -7.35 4.21
CA MET A 129 19.36 -7.02 5.62
C MET A 129 20.85 -6.86 5.97
N HIS A 130 21.72 -7.72 5.44
CA HIS A 130 23.17 -7.57 5.58
C HIS A 130 23.68 -6.27 4.95
N ALA A 131 23.22 -5.94 3.74
CA ALA A 131 23.59 -4.69 3.07
C ALA A 131 23.16 -3.44 3.85
N HIS A 132 22.17 -3.56 4.74
CA HIS A 132 21.67 -2.48 5.59
C HIS A 132 22.21 -2.56 7.04
N GLY A 133 23.21 -3.41 7.28
CA GLY A 133 23.95 -3.44 8.55
C GLY A 133 23.28 -4.23 9.67
N HIS A 134 22.27 -5.04 9.37
CA HIS A 134 21.69 -5.96 10.35
C HIS A 134 22.66 -7.08 10.67
N SER A 135 22.77 -7.44 11.95
CA SER A 135 23.58 -8.57 12.39
C SER A 135 22.87 -9.90 12.13
N ASP A 136 23.64 -10.99 12.06
CA ASP A 136 23.10 -12.36 11.92
C ASP A 136 22.08 -12.69 13.01
N GLU A 137 22.29 -12.18 14.24
CA GLU A 137 21.38 -12.35 15.38
C GLU A 137 20.05 -11.63 15.18
N GLU A 138 20.08 -10.41 14.65
CA GLU A 138 18.88 -9.63 14.32
C GLU A 138 18.10 -10.28 13.19
N ILE A 139 18.79 -10.71 12.13
CA ILE A 139 18.20 -11.41 10.99
C ILE A 139 17.53 -12.71 11.45
N ALA A 140 18.21 -13.51 12.28
CA ALA A 140 17.65 -14.73 12.85
C ALA A 140 16.40 -14.45 13.71
N SER A 141 16.41 -13.39 14.50
CA SER A 141 15.25 -12.97 15.30
C SER A 141 14.07 -12.58 14.42
N ILE A 142 14.31 -11.82 13.34
CA ILE A 142 13.28 -11.42 12.38
C ILE A 142 12.65 -12.66 11.73
N TYR A 143 13.46 -13.59 11.23
CA TYR A 143 12.93 -14.82 10.63
C TYR A 143 12.20 -15.71 11.64
N ARG A 144 12.61 -15.72 12.92
CA ARG A 144 11.88 -16.44 13.96
C ARG A 144 10.45 -15.90 14.15
N VAL A 145 10.28 -14.58 14.09
CA VAL A 145 8.94 -13.95 14.17
C VAL A 145 8.11 -14.30 12.94
N ILE A 146 8.71 -14.28 11.74
CA ILE A 146 8.03 -14.66 10.50
C ILE A 146 7.61 -16.13 10.56
N ASP A 147 8.51 -17.04 10.94
CA ASP A 147 8.23 -18.47 11.02
C ASP A 147 7.13 -18.75 12.06
N GLN A 148 7.16 -18.09 13.23
CA GLN A 148 6.10 -18.20 14.23
C GLN A 148 4.75 -17.76 13.68
N TRP A 149 4.70 -16.61 13.01
CA TRP A 149 3.46 -16.12 12.39
C TRP A 149 2.92 -17.10 11.33
N LEU A 150 3.81 -17.68 10.50
CA LEU A 150 3.42 -18.67 9.50
C LEU A 150 2.88 -19.96 10.13
N MET A 151 3.43 -20.39 11.27
CA MET A 151 2.92 -21.54 12.04
C MET A 151 1.55 -21.25 12.65
N GLU A 152 1.33 -20.08 13.24
CA GLU A 152 0.04 -19.66 13.80
C GLU A 152 -1.07 -19.62 12.74
N LYS A 153 -0.70 -19.38 11.48
CA LYS A 153 -1.61 -19.41 10.32
C LYS A 153 -1.75 -20.78 9.67
N GLY A 154 -1.04 -21.80 10.16
CA GLY A 154 -1.07 -23.16 9.61
C GLY A 154 -0.46 -23.28 8.21
N ILE A 155 0.38 -22.33 7.82
CA ILE A 155 1.01 -22.28 6.49
C ILE A 155 2.24 -23.19 6.43
N ILE A 156 2.99 -23.26 7.52
CA ILE A 156 4.12 -24.18 7.68
C ILE A 156 3.90 -25.05 8.93
N SER A 157 4.32 -26.30 8.86
CA SER A 157 4.35 -27.19 10.03
C SER A 157 5.48 -26.77 10.96
N PRO A 158 5.31 -26.90 12.30
CA PRO A 158 6.43 -26.77 13.22
C PRO A 158 7.50 -27.78 12.81
N LEU A 159 8.74 -27.32 12.64
CA LEU A 159 9.86 -28.25 12.43
C LEU A 159 9.83 -29.27 13.58
N PRO A 160 9.97 -30.58 13.29
CA PRO A 160 10.15 -31.55 14.35
C PRO A 160 11.35 -31.09 15.14
N SER A 161 11.13 -30.76 16.42
CA SER A 161 12.19 -30.60 17.39
C SER A 161 13.14 -31.77 17.19
N LEU A 162 14.39 -31.51 16.83
CA LEU A 162 15.45 -32.50 16.90
C LEU A 162 15.49 -32.95 18.36
N SER A 163 14.70 -33.97 18.67
CA SER A 163 14.76 -34.72 19.90
C SER A 163 16.22 -35.06 20.07
N SER A 164 16.78 -34.55 21.14
CA SER A 164 18.08 -34.93 21.64
C SER A 164 18.09 -36.46 21.77
N SER A 165 18.60 -37.14 20.75
CA SER A 165 19.04 -38.52 20.88
C SER A 165 20.30 -38.46 21.73
N SER A 166 20.05 -38.52 23.03
CA SER A 166 21.01 -38.80 24.07
C SER A 166 21.81 -40.06 23.69
N LEU A 167 23.12 -39.96 23.91
CA LEU A 167 24.03 -41.08 24.07
C LEU A 167 23.38 -42.23 24.85
N HIS A 168 23.42 -43.44 24.28
CA HIS A 168 23.93 -44.64 24.95
C HIS A 168 24.21 -45.79 23.98
#